data_AF-A0A3D8S5U2-F1
#
_entry.id   AF-A0A3D8S5U2-F1
#
_cell.length_a   1.000
_cell.length_b   1.000
_cell.length_c   1.000
_cell.angle_alpha   90.00
_cell.angle_beta   90.00
_cell.angle_gamma   90.00
#
_symmetry.space_group_name_H-M   'P 1'
#
loop_
_entity.id
_entity.type
_entity.pdbx_description
1 polymer ?
#
loop_
_entity_poly.entity_id
_entity_poly.type
_entity_poly.pdbx_seq_one_letter_code
_entity_poly.pdbx_strand_id
1 'polypeptide(L)'
;MSFVMLTESQLGPPHATPGVNGDGASSRSKRASGVQSDDPGADNGSFADQVERTSRLFDIISARSDIDHPICTECTDMLVEGLQQRLVEATKERDAYITFLRNLNSSVPTQEELEAAEKSLKETLEAEEAAYAELVALEKEKVDLDEEIAQLEEESRQLDYEEEKFWRDRNAFSLVLADFQNERDALNMKFNHDSRQLERLQRTNVYNDAFCIGHDGYFGTINSLRLGRLANPSVEWPEINAAWGQTALLLAIIAEKLNFQFHGYRIRPMGSMSKIDKIEYPRPSPAQSTVDGANNANLSAAPKITSLDLFSSGDLPLHIPWLHRRFDAGMVAFLDCVRQLGELVEKAPVRPTRRDQPRDQPGAVVPGMKLPYAIKRDKIGDASIKLGFNQNDETWTRACKYTLTCCKFLLAHASNVAGARSTNSAAMAAAAVAEQARLATSPSKK
;
A
#
# COMPACT_ATOMS: atom_id res chain seq x y z
N MET A 1 33.15 -27.38 -3.43
CA MET A 1 33.93 -28.54 -2.95
C MET A 1 34.34 -29.34 -4.17
N SER A 2 35.60 -29.78 -4.24
CA SER A 2 36.10 -30.62 -5.34
C SER A 2 35.64 -32.07 -5.19
N PHE A 3 35.19 -32.71 -6.27
CA PHE A 3 35.36 -34.15 -6.43
C PHE A 3 35.56 -34.51 -7.91
N VAL A 4 36.40 -35.50 -8.15
CA VAL A 4 36.80 -36.06 -9.44
C VAL A 4 36.58 -37.56 -9.37
N MET A 5 36.02 -38.17 -10.42
CA MET A 5 36.31 -39.54 -10.93
C MET A 5 35.51 -39.69 -12.24
N LEU A 6 36.13 -39.78 -13.41
CA LEU A 6 37.04 -40.80 -13.98
C LEU A 6 36.27 -41.81 -14.86
N THR A 7 36.74 -41.92 -16.09
CA THR A 7 36.27 -42.79 -17.18
C THR A 7 36.97 -44.14 -17.15
N GLU A 8 36.28 -45.22 -17.51
CA GLU A 8 36.92 -46.48 -17.90
C GLU A 8 36.46 -46.95 -19.28
N SER A 9 37.41 -47.48 -20.05
CA SER A 9 37.22 -48.12 -21.34
C SER A 9 37.98 -49.46 -21.34
N GLN A 10 37.60 -50.34 -22.26
CA GLN A 10 37.91 -51.77 -22.24
C GLN A 10 39.40 -52.10 -22.51
N LEU A 11 39.90 -53.19 -21.90
CA LEU A 11 40.99 -54.03 -22.42
C LEU A 11 40.72 -55.52 -22.07
N GLY A 12 41.31 -56.43 -22.86
CA GLY A 12 40.83 -57.82 -23.09
C GLY A 12 41.32 -58.96 -22.16
N PRO A 13 41.18 -60.23 -22.62
CA PRO A 13 41.10 -61.44 -21.77
C PRO A 13 42.44 -62.20 -21.57
N PRO A 14 42.46 -63.32 -20.80
CA PRO A 14 42.48 -64.63 -21.47
C PRO A 14 41.74 -65.80 -20.75
N HIS A 15 41.80 -66.97 -21.39
CA HIS A 15 41.00 -68.19 -21.16
C HIS A 15 41.36 -69.10 -19.97
N ALA A 16 40.33 -69.86 -19.57
CA ALA A 16 40.32 -71.17 -18.91
C ALA A 16 39.17 -72.01 -19.55
N THR A 17 38.96 -73.33 -19.41
CA THR A 17 39.67 -74.49 -18.78
C THR A 17 39.25 -75.78 -19.56
N PRO A 18 39.90 -76.96 -19.41
CA PRO A 18 39.87 -78.02 -20.44
C PRO A 18 38.91 -79.20 -20.20
N GLY A 19 38.71 -79.99 -21.27
CA GLY A 19 38.83 -81.45 -21.20
C GLY A 19 37.55 -82.30 -21.19
N VAL A 20 37.31 -83.05 -22.29
CA VAL A 20 36.46 -84.25 -22.31
C VAL A 20 37.22 -85.38 -23.01
N ASN A 21 37.39 -86.51 -22.31
CA ASN A 21 37.94 -87.76 -22.85
C ASN A 21 36.85 -88.56 -23.58
N GLY A 22 37.21 -89.43 -24.53
CA GLY A 22 36.24 -90.40 -25.04
C GLY A 22 36.61 -91.26 -26.26
N ASP A 23 37.87 -91.66 -26.45
CA ASP A 23 38.19 -92.64 -27.50
C ASP A 23 37.66 -94.04 -27.17
N GLY A 24 37.08 -94.70 -28.18
CA GLY A 24 36.60 -96.08 -28.03
C GLY A 24 36.22 -96.74 -29.35
N ALA A 25 37.20 -97.33 -30.05
CA ALA A 25 36.93 -98.37 -31.04
C ALA A 25 38.10 -99.35 -31.17
N SER A 26 37.77 -100.64 -31.18
CA SER A 26 38.73 -101.74 -31.22
C SER A 26 38.81 -102.38 -32.62
N SER A 27 39.98 -102.96 -32.88
CA SER A 27 40.14 -104.28 -33.51
C SER A 27 40.54 -104.38 -34.98
N ARG A 28 41.41 -105.37 -35.21
CA ARG A 28 41.52 -106.26 -36.40
C ARG A 28 42.02 -105.64 -37.71
N SER A 29 42.72 -106.37 -38.59
CA SER A 29 43.41 -107.67 -38.52
C SER A 29 44.12 -107.92 -39.86
N LYS A 30 44.89 -109.01 -39.95
CA LYS A 30 45.36 -109.70 -41.18
C LYS A 30 46.52 -109.04 -41.96
N ARG A 31 47.34 -109.78 -42.71
CA ARG A 31 47.83 -111.19 -42.63
C ARG A 31 48.80 -111.40 -43.82
N ALA A 32 49.88 -112.18 -43.62
CA ALA A 32 50.61 -112.89 -44.69
C ALA A 32 51.32 -111.99 -45.75
N SER A 33 52.24 -112.47 -46.60
CA SER A 33 52.84 -113.82 -46.77
C SER A 33 54.12 -113.76 -47.61
N GLY A 34 55.12 -114.57 -47.24
CA GLY A 34 55.99 -115.31 -48.17
C GLY A 34 57.09 -114.58 -48.95
N VAL A 35 58.00 -115.27 -49.67
CA VAL A 35 58.49 -116.67 -49.59
C VAL A 35 59.64 -116.85 -50.61
N GLN A 36 60.62 -117.74 -50.36
CA GLN A 36 61.61 -118.29 -51.34
C GLN A 36 62.67 -117.30 -51.94
N SER A 37 63.85 -117.73 -52.41
CA SER A 37 64.54 -119.05 -52.42
C SER A 37 66.06 -118.93 -52.69
N ASP A 38 66.74 -120.08 -52.63
CA ASP A 38 67.95 -120.48 -53.37
C ASP A 38 69.37 -120.31 -52.76
N ASP A 39 69.86 -121.47 -52.30
CA ASP A 39 71.22 -122.03 -52.25
C ASP A 39 71.80 -122.21 -53.69
N PRO A 40 73.02 -122.74 -53.98
CA PRO A 40 74.18 -123.11 -53.13
C PRO A 40 75.53 -122.49 -53.57
N GLY A 41 76.60 -122.78 -52.80
CA GLY A 41 77.97 -122.73 -53.34
C GLY A 41 79.09 -122.95 -52.32
N ALA A 42 79.76 -124.10 -52.39
CA ALA A 42 81.03 -124.42 -51.72
C ALA A 42 82.15 -123.40 -52.11
N ASP A 43 83.26 -123.23 -51.38
CA ASP A 43 84.24 -124.28 -51.07
C ASP A 43 85.24 -123.86 -49.96
N ASN A 44 86.05 -124.81 -49.48
CA ASN A 44 87.13 -124.61 -48.51
C ASN A 44 88.31 -123.82 -49.13
N GLY A 45 88.21 -122.50 -49.11
CA GLY A 45 89.31 -121.59 -49.42
C GLY A 45 90.35 -121.52 -48.30
N SER A 46 91.64 -121.58 -48.68
CA SER A 46 92.79 -121.42 -47.78
C SER A 46 92.71 -120.14 -46.93
N PHE A 47 93.27 -120.16 -45.72
CA PHE A 47 93.29 -119.04 -44.76
C PHE A 47 93.69 -117.69 -45.39
N ALA A 48 94.55 -117.70 -46.42
CA ALA A 48 94.93 -116.50 -47.18
C ALA A 48 93.75 -115.83 -47.93
N ASP A 49 92.89 -116.60 -48.61
CA ASP A 49 91.68 -116.07 -49.27
C ASP A 49 90.70 -115.49 -48.25
N GLN A 50 90.63 -116.10 -47.07
CA GLN A 50 89.75 -115.63 -46.00
C GLN A 50 90.25 -114.31 -45.40
N VAL A 51 91.57 -114.11 -45.30
CA VAL A 51 92.21 -112.84 -44.88
C VAL A 51 92.12 -111.77 -45.97
N GLU A 52 92.31 -112.10 -47.24
CA GLU A 52 92.16 -111.13 -48.33
C GLU A 52 90.69 -110.69 -48.48
N ARG A 53 89.74 -111.62 -48.34
CA ARG A 53 88.30 -111.33 -48.36
C ARG A 53 87.86 -110.46 -47.19
N THR A 54 88.41 -110.62 -45.98
CA THR A 54 88.12 -109.73 -44.85
C THR A 54 88.78 -108.36 -45.02
N SER A 55 90.03 -108.30 -45.50
CA SER A 55 90.73 -107.04 -45.79
C SER A 55 89.93 -106.18 -46.78
N ARG A 56 89.51 -106.75 -47.92
CA ARG A 56 88.68 -106.04 -48.91
C ARG A 56 87.32 -105.61 -48.34
N LEU A 57 86.77 -106.36 -47.38
CA LEU A 57 85.52 -106.00 -46.71
C LEU A 57 85.70 -104.79 -45.79
N PHE A 58 86.81 -104.73 -45.04
CA PHE A 58 87.13 -103.57 -44.21
C PHE A 58 87.39 -102.32 -45.06
N ASP A 59 88.15 -102.42 -46.16
CA ASP A 59 88.38 -101.30 -47.08
C ASP A 59 87.05 -100.73 -47.64
N ILE A 60 86.10 -101.59 -48.02
CA ILE A 60 84.79 -101.17 -48.55
C ILE A 60 83.92 -100.49 -47.47
N ILE A 61 84.06 -100.88 -46.20
CA ILE A 61 83.33 -100.28 -45.07
C ILE A 61 83.96 -98.94 -44.65
N SER A 62 85.30 -98.87 -44.58
CA SER A 62 86.06 -97.61 -44.42
C SER A 62 85.82 -96.61 -45.55
N ALA A 63 85.59 -97.07 -46.78
CA ALA A 63 85.27 -96.17 -47.89
C ALA A 63 83.85 -95.56 -47.82
N ARG A 64 83.00 -96.00 -46.89
CA ARG A 64 81.60 -95.55 -46.73
C ARG A 64 81.28 -94.95 -45.35
N SER A 65 82.26 -94.92 -44.45
CA SER A 65 82.15 -94.32 -43.13
C SER A 65 83.50 -93.74 -42.74
N ASP A 66 83.54 -92.57 -42.11
CA ASP A 66 84.79 -91.82 -41.85
C ASP A 66 85.66 -92.44 -40.73
N ILE A 67 85.67 -93.77 -40.58
CA ILE A 67 86.26 -94.49 -39.44
C ILE A 67 86.92 -95.79 -39.90
N ASP A 68 88.20 -95.95 -39.53
CA ASP A 68 89.02 -97.09 -39.94
C ASP A 68 88.69 -98.38 -39.20
N HIS A 69 88.45 -99.45 -39.99
CA HIS A 69 88.14 -100.80 -39.51
C HIS A 69 89.35 -101.74 -39.64
N PRO A 70 89.52 -102.76 -38.77
CA PRO A 70 88.58 -103.24 -37.75
C PRO A 70 88.63 -102.44 -36.44
N ILE A 71 87.44 -102.06 -35.98
CA ILE A 71 87.22 -101.38 -34.71
C ILE A 71 87.06 -102.44 -33.60
N CYS A 72 87.57 -102.19 -32.38
CA CYS A 72 87.34 -103.09 -31.24
C CYS A 72 85.88 -103.05 -30.77
N THR A 73 85.41 -104.09 -30.06
CA THR A 73 84.01 -104.21 -29.63
C THR A 73 83.51 -103.00 -28.84
N GLU A 74 84.33 -102.48 -27.92
CA GLU A 74 84.00 -101.30 -27.11
C GLU A 74 83.78 -100.05 -28.01
N CYS A 75 84.60 -99.87 -29.04
CA CYS A 75 84.45 -98.75 -29.97
C CYS A 75 83.34 -98.97 -31.01
N THR A 76 82.97 -100.22 -31.35
CA THR A 76 81.76 -100.47 -32.15
C THR A 76 80.49 -100.20 -31.34
N ASP A 77 80.49 -100.51 -30.03
CA ASP A 77 79.36 -100.24 -29.15
C ASP A 77 79.15 -98.73 -28.99
N MET A 78 80.22 -97.94 -28.76
CA MET A 78 80.14 -96.48 -28.77
C MET A 78 79.63 -95.92 -30.11
N LEU A 79 80.02 -96.52 -31.24
CA LEU A 79 79.54 -96.09 -32.56
C LEU A 79 78.06 -96.37 -32.74
N VAL A 80 77.60 -97.55 -32.33
CA VAL A 80 76.18 -97.93 -32.37
C VAL A 80 75.37 -97.04 -31.44
N GLU A 81 75.83 -96.75 -30.22
CA GLU A 81 75.18 -95.80 -29.31
C GLU A 81 75.10 -94.38 -29.93
N GLY A 82 76.17 -93.89 -30.55
CA GLY A 82 76.18 -92.59 -31.23
C GLY A 82 75.25 -92.53 -32.44
N LEU A 83 75.16 -93.60 -33.23
CA LEU A 83 74.20 -93.71 -34.35
C LEU A 83 72.76 -93.86 -33.85
N GLN A 84 72.54 -94.61 -32.76
CA GLN A 84 71.25 -94.75 -32.10
C GLN A 84 70.77 -93.40 -31.55
N GLN A 85 71.66 -92.61 -30.94
CA GLN A 85 71.35 -91.26 -30.47
C GLN A 85 70.99 -90.32 -31.63
N ARG A 86 71.78 -90.30 -32.72
CA ARG A 86 71.46 -89.52 -33.92
C ARG A 86 70.12 -89.93 -34.55
N LEU A 87 69.79 -91.23 -34.53
CA LEU A 87 68.49 -91.74 -34.98
C LEU A 87 67.36 -91.27 -34.05
N VAL A 88 67.56 -91.28 -32.73
CA VAL A 88 66.59 -90.73 -31.75
C VAL A 88 66.40 -89.22 -31.90
N GLU A 89 67.46 -88.46 -32.20
CA GLU A 89 67.37 -87.02 -32.47
C GLU A 89 66.63 -86.74 -33.79
N ALA A 90 67.01 -87.39 -34.89
CA ALA A 90 66.34 -87.23 -36.19
C ALA A 90 64.87 -87.70 -36.17
N THR A 91 64.53 -88.73 -35.39
CA THR A 91 63.13 -89.16 -35.22
C THR A 91 62.31 -88.20 -34.36
N LYS A 92 62.90 -87.60 -33.31
CA LYS A 92 62.26 -86.52 -32.55
C LYS A 92 62.02 -85.28 -33.42
N GLU A 93 62.99 -84.89 -34.25
CA GLU A 93 62.83 -83.79 -35.21
C GLU A 93 61.72 -84.08 -36.21
N ARG A 94 61.73 -85.26 -36.83
CA ARG A 94 60.64 -85.74 -37.70
C ARG A 94 59.28 -85.66 -37.01
N ASP A 95 59.17 -86.12 -35.77
CA ASP A 95 57.89 -86.16 -35.05
C ASP A 95 57.43 -84.76 -34.60
N ALA A 96 58.37 -83.85 -34.33
CA ALA A 96 58.09 -82.43 -34.14
C ALA A 96 57.60 -81.77 -35.45
N TYR A 97 58.23 -82.03 -36.60
CA TYR A 97 57.76 -81.56 -37.90
C TYR A 97 56.40 -82.15 -38.29
N ILE A 98 56.14 -83.44 -38.03
CA ILE A 98 54.83 -84.05 -38.24
C ILE A 98 53.76 -83.39 -37.35
N THR A 99 54.09 -83.09 -36.11
CA THR A 99 53.16 -82.42 -35.18
C THR A 99 52.91 -80.97 -35.59
N PHE A 100 53.95 -80.24 -36.00
CA PHE A 100 53.83 -78.88 -36.53
C PHE A 100 53.02 -78.84 -37.84
N LEU A 101 53.26 -79.77 -38.77
CA LEU A 101 52.48 -79.89 -40.01
C LEU A 101 51.02 -80.28 -39.75
N ARG A 102 50.75 -81.14 -38.77
CA ARG A 102 49.37 -81.44 -38.34
C ARG A 102 48.70 -80.20 -37.76
N ASN A 103 49.38 -79.48 -36.87
CA ASN A 103 48.87 -78.27 -36.26
C ASN A 103 48.60 -77.18 -37.32
N LEU A 104 49.54 -76.97 -38.26
CA LEU A 104 49.36 -76.07 -39.40
C LEU A 104 48.15 -76.49 -40.24
N ASN A 105 48.06 -77.75 -40.65
CA ASN A 105 46.94 -78.23 -41.48
C ASN A 105 45.60 -78.20 -40.75
N SER A 106 45.57 -78.30 -39.41
CA SER A 106 44.36 -78.08 -38.60
C SER A 106 44.06 -76.60 -38.32
N SER A 107 45.05 -75.72 -38.49
CA SER A 107 44.88 -74.26 -38.36
C SER A 107 44.75 -73.55 -39.70
N VAL A 108 44.81 -74.27 -40.84
CA VAL A 108 44.32 -73.76 -42.12
C VAL A 108 42.81 -73.61 -41.95
N PRO A 109 42.27 -72.38 -41.95
CA PRO A 109 40.85 -72.19 -41.74
C PRO A 109 40.08 -72.90 -42.85
N THR A 110 38.99 -73.56 -42.47
CA THR A 110 38.07 -74.14 -43.44
C THR A 110 37.45 -73.03 -44.28
N GLN A 111 37.02 -73.36 -45.50
CA GLN A 111 36.44 -72.36 -46.40
C GLN A 111 35.18 -71.70 -45.78
N GLU A 112 34.40 -72.47 -45.00
CA GLU A 112 33.24 -71.96 -44.26
C GLU A 112 33.63 -70.94 -43.15
N GLU A 113 34.78 -71.13 -42.49
CA GLU A 113 35.29 -70.17 -41.49
C GLU A 113 35.80 -68.88 -42.14
N LEU A 114 36.43 -68.97 -43.33
CA LEU A 114 36.83 -67.79 -44.11
C LEU A 114 35.61 -67.01 -44.60
N GLU A 115 34.61 -67.70 -45.18
CA GLU A 115 33.37 -67.06 -45.65
C GLU A 115 32.58 -66.44 -44.48
N ALA A 116 32.59 -67.05 -43.30
CA ALA A 116 32.00 -66.47 -42.08
C ALA A 116 32.79 -65.25 -41.56
N ALA A 117 34.13 -65.28 -41.60
CA ALA A 117 34.98 -64.16 -41.25
C ALA A 117 34.82 -62.97 -42.21
N GLU A 118 34.76 -63.22 -43.52
CA GLU A 118 34.49 -62.18 -44.52
C GLU A 118 33.07 -61.59 -44.38
N LYS A 119 32.06 -62.43 -44.12
CA LYS A 119 30.68 -61.96 -43.90
C LYS A 119 30.57 -61.09 -42.66
N SER A 120 31.13 -61.54 -41.53
CA SER A 120 31.12 -60.77 -40.28
C SER A 120 31.92 -59.47 -40.40
N LEU A 121 33.08 -59.48 -41.08
CA LEU A 121 33.84 -58.27 -41.36
C LEU A 121 33.02 -57.26 -42.19
N LYS A 122 32.30 -57.73 -43.22
CA LYS A 122 31.40 -56.90 -44.02
C LYS A 122 30.25 -56.32 -43.19
N GLU A 123 29.60 -57.15 -42.36
CA GLU A 123 28.53 -56.72 -41.44
C GLU A 123 29.04 -55.67 -40.44
N THR A 124 30.26 -55.80 -39.91
CA THR A 124 30.86 -54.80 -39.02
C THR A 124 31.21 -53.48 -39.72
N LEU A 125 31.67 -53.52 -40.97
CA LEU A 125 31.96 -52.32 -41.76
C LEU A 125 30.67 -51.58 -42.14
N GLU A 126 29.61 -52.29 -42.54
CA GLU A 126 28.30 -51.69 -42.82
C GLU A 126 27.69 -51.04 -41.55
N ALA A 127 27.92 -51.63 -40.37
CA ALA A 127 27.52 -51.05 -39.08
C ALA A 127 28.39 -49.84 -38.67
N GLU A 128 29.70 -49.86 -38.95
CA GLU A 128 30.60 -48.72 -38.70
C GLU A 128 30.23 -47.52 -39.59
N GLU A 129 30.00 -47.74 -40.89
CA GLU A 129 29.56 -46.69 -41.82
C GLU A 129 28.21 -46.08 -41.40
N ALA A 130 27.25 -46.91 -40.97
CA ALA A 130 25.95 -46.44 -40.48
C ALA A 130 26.09 -45.60 -39.19
N ALA A 131 26.87 -46.07 -38.21
CA ALA A 131 27.12 -45.34 -36.97
C ALA A 131 27.88 -44.02 -37.21
N TYR A 132 28.83 -44.01 -38.16
CA TYR A 132 29.55 -42.80 -38.54
C TYR A 132 28.62 -41.77 -39.22
N ALA A 133 27.71 -42.22 -40.08
CA ALA A 133 26.71 -41.35 -40.70
C ALA A 133 25.75 -40.73 -39.67
N GLU A 134 25.35 -41.49 -38.65
CA GLU A 134 24.53 -41.00 -37.52
C GLU A 134 25.30 -39.96 -36.68
N LEU A 135 26.57 -40.22 -36.34
CA LEU A 135 27.41 -39.26 -35.63
C LEU A 135 27.56 -37.92 -36.39
N VAL A 136 27.81 -37.97 -37.70
CA VAL A 136 27.92 -36.75 -38.54
C VAL A 136 26.59 -36.01 -38.68
N ALA A 137 25.44 -36.67 -38.52
CA ALA A 137 24.14 -36.00 -38.45
C ALA A 137 23.96 -35.29 -37.09
N LEU A 138 24.21 -36.00 -35.98
CA LEU A 138 24.12 -35.47 -34.62
C LEU A 138 25.10 -34.31 -34.36
N GLU A 139 26.31 -34.34 -34.92
CA GLU A 139 27.27 -33.24 -34.83
C GLU A 139 26.75 -31.95 -35.50
N LYS A 140 25.99 -32.06 -36.61
CA LYS A 140 25.38 -30.90 -37.28
C LYS A 140 24.21 -30.35 -36.47
N GLU A 141 23.29 -31.23 -36.04
CA GLU A 141 22.17 -30.83 -35.18
C GLU A 141 22.66 -30.15 -33.90
N LYS A 142 23.78 -30.61 -33.34
CA LYS A 142 24.41 -29.98 -32.17
C LYS A 142 24.96 -28.58 -32.46
N VAL A 143 25.55 -28.35 -33.63
CA VAL A 143 26.00 -27.00 -34.05
C VAL A 143 24.81 -26.07 -34.28
N ASP A 144 23.78 -26.53 -34.98
CA ASP A 144 22.57 -25.74 -35.25
C ASP A 144 21.87 -25.34 -33.94
N LEU A 145 21.79 -26.26 -32.96
CA LEU A 145 21.23 -25.99 -31.63
C LEU A 145 22.12 -25.06 -30.78
N ASP A 146 23.44 -25.17 -30.84
CA ASP A 146 24.35 -24.22 -30.17
C ASP A 146 24.15 -22.79 -30.70
N GLU A 147 23.96 -22.63 -32.02
CA GLU A 147 23.69 -21.33 -32.65
C GLU A 147 22.31 -20.76 -32.26
N GLU A 148 21.28 -21.60 -32.11
CA GLU A 148 19.96 -21.19 -31.62
C GLU A 148 20.03 -20.76 -30.14
N ILE A 149 20.73 -21.52 -29.29
CA ILE A 149 20.94 -21.18 -27.87
C ILE A 149 21.65 -19.82 -27.75
N ALA A 150 22.72 -19.59 -28.52
CA ALA A 150 23.46 -18.33 -28.50
C ALA A 150 22.60 -17.11 -28.90
N GLN A 151 21.67 -17.29 -29.85
CA GLN A 151 20.71 -16.24 -30.24
C GLN A 151 19.71 -15.96 -29.11
N LEU A 152 19.12 -17.00 -28.53
CA LEU A 152 18.16 -16.87 -27.42
C LEU A 152 18.80 -16.26 -26.16
N GLU A 153 20.07 -16.55 -25.87
CA GLU A 153 20.82 -15.93 -24.76
C GLU A 153 21.05 -14.42 -24.96
N GLU A 154 21.26 -13.97 -26.20
CA GLU A 154 21.38 -12.53 -26.50
C GLU A 154 20.03 -11.82 -26.43
N GLU A 155 18.96 -12.44 -26.96
CA GLU A 155 17.59 -11.92 -26.85
C GLU A 155 17.15 -11.80 -25.39
N SER A 156 17.42 -12.82 -24.56
CA SER A 156 17.14 -12.77 -23.12
C SER A 156 17.86 -11.61 -22.44
N ARG A 157 19.14 -11.38 -22.76
CA ARG A 157 19.94 -10.28 -22.19
C ARG A 157 19.42 -8.91 -22.60
N GLN A 158 18.93 -8.77 -23.83
CA GLN A 158 18.30 -7.54 -24.31
C GLN A 158 16.98 -7.28 -23.57
N LEU A 159 16.16 -8.32 -23.36
CA LEU A 159 14.92 -8.22 -22.58
C LEU A 159 15.19 -7.84 -21.11
N ASP A 160 16.20 -8.44 -20.46
CA ASP A 160 16.59 -8.09 -19.08
C ASP A 160 16.94 -6.59 -18.95
N TYR A 161 17.66 -6.03 -19.94
CA TYR A 161 18.00 -4.61 -19.96
C TYR A 161 16.77 -3.70 -20.14
N GLU A 162 15.85 -4.10 -21.01
CA GLU A 162 14.59 -3.37 -21.24
C GLU A 162 13.65 -3.43 -20.03
N GLU A 163 13.56 -4.58 -19.36
CA GLU A 163 12.83 -4.74 -18.11
C GLU A 163 13.44 -3.87 -16.99
N GLU A 164 14.78 -3.87 -16.82
CA GLU A 164 15.44 -3.03 -15.81
C GLU A 164 15.17 -1.54 -16.05
N LYS A 165 15.19 -1.11 -17.32
CA LYS A 165 14.83 0.26 -17.71
C LYS A 165 13.35 0.57 -17.40
N PHE A 166 12.44 -0.33 -17.76
CA PHE A 166 11.01 -0.18 -17.46
C PHE A 166 10.75 -0.02 -15.95
N TRP A 167 11.39 -0.85 -15.12
CA TRP A 167 11.25 -0.73 -13.66
C TRP A 167 11.82 0.58 -13.10
N ARG A 168 12.94 1.09 -13.63
CA ARG A 168 13.46 2.42 -13.27
C ARG A 168 12.45 3.52 -13.59
N ASP A 169 11.92 3.55 -14.81
CA ASP A 169 10.95 4.56 -15.26
C ASP A 169 9.65 4.48 -14.45
N ARG A 170 9.16 3.26 -14.18
CA ARG A 170 7.97 3.02 -13.34
C ARG A 170 8.18 3.51 -11.90
N ASN A 171 9.35 3.26 -11.33
CA ASN A 171 9.67 3.68 -9.96
C ASN A 171 9.82 5.21 -9.87
N ALA A 172 10.44 5.84 -10.87
CA ALA A 172 10.50 7.30 -10.97
C ALA A 172 9.10 7.93 -11.09
N PHE A 173 8.23 7.38 -11.95
CA PHE A 173 6.84 7.82 -12.05
C PHE A 173 6.07 7.62 -10.73
N SER A 174 6.28 6.50 -10.03
CA SER A 174 5.63 6.22 -8.75
C SER A 174 6.04 7.19 -7.64
N LEU A 175 7.29 7.69 -7.64
CA LEU A 175 7.75 8.73 -6.71
C LEU A 175 7.03 10.05 -7.00
N VAL A 176 7.03 10.50 -8.26
CA VAL A 176 6.32 11.72 -8.68
C VAL A 176 4.83 11.66 -8.36
N LEU A 177 4.19 10.50 -8.57
CA LEU A 177 2.78 10.29 -8.23
C LEU A 177 2.54 10.36 -6.72
N ALA A 178 3.45 9.81 -5.90
CA ALA A 178 3.35 9.89 -4.44
C ALA A 178 3.49 11.33 -3.94
N ASP A 179 4.40 12.13 -4.50
CA ASP A 179 4.55 13.54 -4.16
C ASP A 179 3.28 14.36 -4.47
N PHE A 180 2.67 14.17 -5.65
CA PHE A 180 1.39 14.80 -5.97
C PHE A 180 0.24 14.35 -5.07
N GLN A 181 0.21 13.08 -4.66
CA GLN A 181 -0.78 12.58 -3.69
C GLN A 181 -0.58 13.22 -2.31
N ASN A 182 0.66 13.33 -1.85
CA ASN A 182 1.02 13.99 -0.59
C ASN A 182 0.61 15.48 -0.61
N GLU A 183 0.87 16.21 -1.70
CA GLU A 183 0.47 17.61 -1.85
C GLU A 183 -1.07 17.76 -1.84
N ARG A 184 -1.77 16.94 -2.63
CA ARG A 184 -3.25 16.91 -2.65
C ARG A 184 -3.82 16.67 -1.26
N ASP A 185 -3.28 15.70 -0.53
CA ASP A 185 -3.81 15.30 0.77
C ASP A 185 -3.48 16.35 1.85
N ALA A 186 -2.29 16.96 1.81
CA ALA A 186 -1.96 18.10 2.65
C ALA A 186 -2.88 19.31 2.40
N LEU A 187 -3.21 19.61 1.14
CA LEU A 187 -4.10 20.71 0.77
C LEU A 187 -5.55 20.42 1.17
N ASN A 188 -6.01 19.18 0.99
CA ASN A 188 -7.32 18.72 1.46
C ASN A 188 -7.43 18.77 3.00
N MET A 189 -6.38 18.41 3.74
CA MET A 189 -6.36 18.52 5.20
C MET A 189 -6.43 19.98 5.68
N LYS A 190 -5.74 20.91 5.00
CA LYS A 190 -5.87 22.37 5.25
C LYS A 190 -7.30 22.85 4.98
N PHE A 191 -7.86 22.51 3.81
CA PHE A 191 -9.25 22.86 3.46
C PHE A 191 -10.27 22.34 4.49
N ASN A 192 -10.10 21.11 4.97
CA ASN A 192 -10.96 20.52 6.00
C ASN A 192 -10.77 21.18 7.37
N HIS A 193 -9.56 21.62 7.72
CA HIS A 193 -9.32 22.42 8.92
C HIS A 193 -10.05 23.77 8.83
N ASP A 194 -9.79 24.53 7.76
CA ASP A 194 -10.34 25.87 7.57
C ASP A 194 -11.85 25.86 7.43
N SER A 195 -12.43 24.84 6.78
CA SER A 195 -13.88 24.64 6.71
C SER A 195 -14.50 24.42 8.10
N ARG A 196 -13.86 23.62 8.97
CA ARG A 196 -14.31 23.43 10.36
C ARG A 196 -14.13 24.69 11.20
N GLN A 197 -13.06 25.45 10.98
CA GLN A 197 -12.87 26.75 11.64
C GLN A 197 -13.94 27.75 11.22
N LEU A 198 -14.23 27.86 9.93
CA LEU A 198 -15.29 28.71 9.40
C LEU A 198 -16.65 28.30 9.95
N GLU A 199 -16.97 27.00 9.99
CA GLU A 199 -18.22 26.51 10.56
C GLU A 199 -18.33 26.81 12.06
N ARG A 200 -17.22 26.69 12.81
CA ARG A 200 -17.14 27.10 14.22
C ARG A 200 -17.36 28.60 14.39
N LEU A 201 -16.68 29.43 13.60
CA LEU A 201 -16.78 30.89 13.64
C LEU A 201 -18.17 31.40 13.20
N GLN A 202 -18.84 30.71 12.28
CA GLN A 202 -20.23 30.99 11.90
C GLN A 202 -21.23 30.64 13.00
N ARG A 203 -20.94 29.65 13.85
CA ARG A 203 -21.77 29.28 15.01
C ARG A 203 -21.53 30.20 16.22
N THR A 204 -20.30 30.67 16.43
CA THR A 204 -19.98 31.60 17.54
C THR A 204 -20.55 32.99 17.25
N ASN A 205 -21.64 33.33 17.94
CA ASN A 205 -22.21 34.66 17.90
C ASN A 205 -21.72 35.47 19.10
N VAL A 206 -20.77 36.38 18.86
CA VAL A 206 -20.16 37.24 19.88
C VAL A 206 -21.20 37.96 20.76
N TYR A 207 -22.37 38.33 20.22
CA TYR A 207 -23.43 38.98 21.00
C TYR A 207 -24.15 38.01 21.96
N ASN A 208 -24.31 36.75 21.56
CA ASN A 208 -24.90 35.71 22.42
C ASN A 208 -23.91 35.29 23.51
N ASP A 209 -22.62 35.21 23.17
CA ASP A 209 -21.54 34.87 24.12
C ASP A 209 -21.29 36.00 25.14
N ALA A 210 -21.46 37.27 24.74
CA ALA A 210 -21.33 38.43 25.63
C ALA A 210 -22.59 38.69 26.49
N PHE A 211 -23.77 38.26 26.04
CA PHE A 211 -25.06 38.42 26.73
C PHE A 211 -25.85 37.11 26.70
N CYS A 212 -25.36 36.14 27.46
CA CYS A 212 -25.94 34.81 27.65
C CYS A 212 -27.31 34.92 28.36
N ILE A 213 -28.39 35.09 27.61
CA ILE A 213 -29.76 35.10 28.15
C ILE A 213 -30.29 33.67 28.22
N GLY A 214 -30.51 33.19 29.45
CA GLY A 214 -31.05 31.87 29.76
C GLY A 214 -32.26 31.95 30.69
N HIS A 215 -32.54 30.84 31.36
CA HIS A 215 -33.49 30.76 32.46
C HIS A 215 -32.98 29.82 33.54
N ASP A 216 -33.26 30.15 34.79
CA ASP A 216 -32.99 29.30 35.96
C ASP A 216 -34.32 29.06 36.68
N GLY A 217 -34.95 27.92 36.39
CA GLY A 217 -36.32 27.62 36.79
C GLY A 217 -37.31 28.75 36.45
N TYR A 218 -37.80 29.42 37.48
CA TYR A 218 -38.75 30.53 37.38
C TYR A 218 -38.12 31.86 36.94
N PHE A 219 -36.82 32.05 37.16
CA PHE A 219 -36.10 33.27 36.81
C PHE A 219 -35.68 33.30 35.34
N GLY A 220 -35.62 34.50 34.75
CA GLY A 220 -34.79 34.74 33.57
C GLY A 220 -33.37 35.07 34.03
N THR A 221 -32.35 34.61 33.31
CA THR A 221 -30.95 34.91 33.64
C THR A 221 -30.26 35.64 32.51
N ILE A 222 -29.32 36.54 32.85
CA ILE A 222 -28.42 37.21 31.90
C ILE A 222 -26.99 37.14 32.45
N ASN A 223 -26.07 36.52 31.70
CA ASN A 223 -24.70 36.24 32.16
C ASN A 223 -24.68 35.56 33.55
N SER A 224 -25.58 34.58 33.73
CA SER A 224 -25.82 33.84 34.98
C SER A 224 -26.37 34.64 36.17
N LEU A 225 -26.68 35.94 36.01
CA LEU A 225 -27.36 36.75 37.02
C LEU A 225 -28.88 36.58 36.91
N ARG A 226 -29.57 36.30 38.02
CA ARG A 226 -31.03 36.10 38.05
C ARG A 226 -31.76 37.43 38.11
N LEU A 227 -32.68 37.65 37.17
CA LEU A 227 -33.53 38.83 37.10
C LEU A 227 -34.93 38.51 37.64
N GLY A 228 -35.14 38.83 38.91
CA GLY A 228 -36.39 38.61 39.64
C GLY A 228 -36.13 38.33 41.11
N ARG A 229 -37.19 38.09 41.87
CA ARG A 229 -37.17 37.76 43.30
C ARG A 229 -38.35 36.82 43.59
N LEU A 230 -38.13 35.76 44.34
CA LEU A 230 -39.19 34.93 44.94
C LEU A 230 -38.94 34.83 46.45
N ALA A 231 -39.95 34.39 47.19
CA ALA A 231 -39.82 34.13 48.62
C ALA A 231 -38.85 32.97 48.93
N ASN A 232 -38.78 31.97 48.04
CA ASN A 232 -37.80 30.89 48.06
C ASN A 232 -37.51 30.41 46.62
N PRO A 233 -36.26 30.45 46.12
CA PRO A 233 -35.09 31.10 46.72
C PRO A 233 -35.17 32.63 46.58
N SER A 234 -34.69 33.35 47.60
CA SER A 234 -34.49 34.81 47.53
C SER A 234 -33.26 35.16 46.68
N VAL A 235 -33.38 36.23 45.91
CA VAL A 235 -32.28 36.78 45.08
C VAL A 235 -31.88 38.13 45.66
N GLU A 236 -30.58 38.34 45.82
CA GLU A 236 -30.03 39.54 46.43
C GLU A 236 -30.12 40.76 45.50
N TRP A 237 -30.41 41.93 46.06
CA TRP A 237 -30.58 43.16 45.28
C TRP A 237 -29.35 43.56 44.45
N PRO A 238 -28.09 43.39 44.91
CA PRO A 238 -26.92 43.57 44.06
C PRO A 238 -26.91 42.69 42.79
N GLU A 239 -27.41 41.45 42.85
CA GLU A 239 -27.52 40.55 41.69
C GLU A 239 -28.57 41.06 40.71
N ILE A 240 -29.75 41.43 41.21
CA ILE A 240 -30.87 42.03 40.44
C ILE A 240 -30.42 43.33 39.77
N ASN A 241 -29.74 44.21 40.51
CA ASN A 241 -29.24 45.50 40.01
C ASN A 241 -28.17 45.30 38.93
N ALA A 242 -27.26 44.34 39.12
CA ALA A 242 -26.28 43.96 38.10
C ALA A 242 -26.96 43.37 36.84
N ALA A 243 -27.98 42.52 37.00
CA ALA A 243 -28.75 41.95 35.89
C ALA A 243 -29.50 43.04 35.10
N TRP A 244 -30.15 44.01 35.76
CA TRP A 244 -30.73 45.19 35.11
C TRP A 244 -29.66 46.04 34.40
N GLY A 245 -28.47 46.17 34.98
CA GLY A 245 -27.32 46.83 34.36
C GLY A 245 -26.87 46.19 33.06
N GLN A 246 -26.70 44.86 33.04
CA GLN A 246 -26.39 44.10 31.83
C GLN A 246 -27.52 44.20 30.80
N THR A 247 -28.77 44.18 31.24
CA THR A 247 -29.96 44.29 30.36
C THR A 247 -30.07 45.69 29.74
N ALA A 248 -29.70 46.74 30.46
CA ALA A 248 -29.60 48.11 29.96
C ALA A 248 -28.46 48.28 28.93
N LEU A 249 -27.29 47.69 29.21
CA LEU A 249 -26.15 47.69 28.28
C LEU A 249 -26.49 46.96 26.98
N LEU A 250 -27.11 45.78 27.08
CA LEU A 250 -27.60 45.01 25.94
C LEU A 250 -28.54 45.86 25.07
N LEU A 251 -29.56 46.49 25.65
CA LEU A 251 -30.54 47.26 24.87
C LEU A 251 -29.89 48.49 24.20
N ALA A 252 -28.92 49.14 24.85
CA ALA A 252 -28.14 50.22 24.25
C ALA A 252 -27.30 49.73 23.04
N ILE A 253 -26.63 48.58 23.15
CA ILE A 253 -25.85 47.99 22.06
C ILE A 253 -26.76 47.58 20.89
N ILE A 254 -27.93 46.97 21.14
CA ILE A 254 -28.86 46.61 20.05
C ILE A 254 -29.35 47.87 19.33
N ALA A 255 -29.67 48.94 20.07
CA ALA A 255 -30.10 50.21 19.48
C ALA A 255 -29.01 50.84 18.61
N GLU A 256 -27.76 50.87 19.08
CA GLU A 256 -26.60 51.34 18.31
C GLU A 256 -26.41 50.50 17.04
N LYS A 257 -26.46 49.16 17.12
CA LYS A 257 -26.28 48.27 15.96
C LYS A 257 -27.39 48.39 14.91
N LEU A 258 -28.60 48.75 15.33
CA LEU A 258 -29.73 49.04 14.45
C LEU A 258 -29.79 50.52 14.02
N ASN A 259 -28.84 51.36 14.47
CA ASN A 259 -28.83 52.82 14.29
C ASN A 259 -30.15 53.50 14.74
N PHE A 260 -30.78 52.97 15.79
CA PHE A 260 -32.04 53.47 16.32
C PHE A 260 -31.83 54.44 17.47
N GLN A 261 -32.58 55.55 17.46
CA GLN A 261 -32.64 56.49 18.58
C GLN A 261 -34.02 56.40 19.25
N PHE A 262 -34.02 56.16 20.56
CA PHE A 262 -35.24 56.10 21.36
C PHE A 262 -35.93 57.48 21.42
N HIS A 263 -37.24 57.47 21.24
CA HIS A 263 -38.05 58.67 21.30
C HIS A 263 -38.39 59.00 22.75
N GLY A 264 -37.88 60.15 23.23
CA GLY A 264 -38.14 60.64 24.60
C GLY A 264 -37.36 59.92 25.70
N TYR A 265 -36.42 59.03 25.37
CA TYR A 265 -35.59 58.32 26.34
C TYR A 265 -34.14 58.22 25.88
N ARG A 266 -33.21 58.10 26.83
CA ARG A 266 -31.79 57.78 26.59
C ARG A 266 -31.31 56.83 27.67
N ILE A 267 -30.81 55.67 27.28
CA ILE A 267 -30.28 54.65 28.19
C ILE A 267 -28.84 55.02 28.57
N ARG A 268 -28.51 54.98 29.87
CA ARG A 268 -27.15 55.12 30.40
C ARG A 268 -26.76 53.85 31.17
N PRO A 269 -26.09 52.87 30.53
CA PRO A 269 -25.54 51.73 31.24
C PRO A 269 -24.41 52.20 32.16
N MET A 270 -24.55 51.95 33.46
CA MET A 270 -23.60 52.33 34.52
C MET A 270 -23.40 51.17 35.50
N GLY A 271 -23.20 49.97 34.94
CA GLY A 271 -23.14 48.72 35.72
C GLY A 271 -24.41 48.52 36.54
N SER A 272 -24.26 48.11 37.80
CA SER A 272 -25.36 47.92 38.76
C SER A 272 -26.13 49.19 39.14
N MET A 273 -25.69 50.38 38.70
CA MET A 273 -26.36 51.66 38.97
C MET A 273 -26.88 52.32 37.69
N SER A 274 -27.30 51.51 36.71
CA SER A 274 -27.79 51.96 35.40
C SER A 274 -29.03 52.84 35.49
N LYS A 275 -29.19 53.76 34.52
CA LYS A 275 -30.22 54.80 34.52
C LYS A 275 -30.84 54.99 33.13
N ILE A 276 -32.06 55.51 33.10
CA ILE A 276 -32.72 55.99 31.88
C ILE A 276 -33.07 57.46 32.06
N ASP A 277 -32.56 58.30 31.18
CA ASP A 277 -32.94 59.70 31.09
C ASP A 277 -34.19 59.83 30.23
N LYS A 278 -35.32 60.18 30.84
CA LYS A 278 -36.53 60.57 30.10
C LYS A 278 -36.42 62.03 29.69
N ILE A 279 -36.47 62.28 28.38
CA ILE A 279 -36.28 63.58 27.74
C ILE A 279 -37.66 64.13 27.34
N GLU A 280 -38.18 65.07 28.13
CA GLU A 280 -39.44 65.76 27.83
C GLU A 280 -39.16 67.09 27.14
N TYR A 281 -39.46 67.16 25.84
CA TYR A 281 -39.47 68.43 25.11
C TYR A 281 -40.71 69.24 25.53
N PRO A 282 -40.56 70.50 25.96
CA PRO A 282 -41.70 71.36 26.25
C PRO A 282 -42.58 71.51 25.02
N ARG A 283 -43.83 71.02 25.08
CA ARG A 283 -44.84 71.39 24.08
C ARG A 283 -45.28 72.83 24.36
N PRO A 284 -45.44 73.69 23.35
CA PRO A 284 -46.11 74.96 23.55
C PRO A 284 -47.56 74.69 23.94
N SER A 285 -47.90 74.96 25.20
CA SER A 285 -49.27 74.86 25.69
C SER A 285 -50.10 76.01 25.11
N PRO A 286 -51.25 75.76 24.45
CA PRO A 286 -52.09 76.83 23.89
C PRO A 286 -52.87 77.64 24.95
N ALA A 287 -52.57 77.46 26.24
CA ALA A 287 -53.35 77.96 27.38
C ALA A 287 -52.62 79.01 28.24
N GLN A 288 -51.56 79.65 27.71
CA GLN A 288 -50.99 80.88 28.27
C GLN A 288 -50.95 81.95 27.17
N SER A 289 -52.13 82.51 26.90
CA SER A 289 -52.35 83.58 25.91
C SER A 289 -53.25 84.68 26.48
N THR A 290 -52.88 85.19 27.66
CA THR A 290 -53.45 86.43 28.23
C THR A 290 -52.32 87.28 28.81
N VAL A 291 -52.13 88.48 28.23
CA VAL A 291 -51.32 89.64 28.69
C VAL A 291 -49.87 89.30 29.14
N ASP A 292 -48.79 89.56 28.39
CA ASP A 292 -48.43 90.79 27.67
C ASP A 292 -47.25 90.55 26.68
N GLY A 293 -47.04 91.50 25.76
CA GLY A 293 -45.72 91.73 25.13
C GLY A 293 -45.30 90.75 24.03
N ALA A 294 -45.54 91.11 22.76
CA ALA A 294 -44.87 90.48 21.63
C ALA A 294 -43.37 90.85 21.60
N ASN A 295 -42.47 89.85 21.59
CA ASN A 295 -41.18 89.80 20.85
C ASN A 295 -40.15 88.81 21.47
N ASN A 296 -40.36 87.50 21.32
CA ASN A 296 -39.30 86.50 21.00
C ASN A 296 -39.86 85.06 21.00
N ALA A 297 -40.31 84.58 19.84
CA ALA A 297 -40.74 83.20 19.66
C ALA A 297 -39.73 82.40 18.82
N ASN A 298 -38.53 82.16 19.37
CA ASN A 298 -37.61 81.08 18.93
C ASN A 298 -36.36 80.94 19.85
N LEU A 299 -36.56 80.84 21.17
CA LEU A 299 -35.55 80.27 22.06
C LEU A 299 -35.93 78.82 22.36
N SER A 300 -35.17 77.89 21.78
CA SER A 300 -35.35 76.44 21.95
C SER A 300 -35.15 76.07 23.42
N ALA A 301 -36.25 75.96 24.16
CA ALA A 301 -36.23 75.64 25.58
C ALA A 301 -35.54 74.28 25.80
N ALA A 302 -34.47 74.28 26.60
CA ALA A 302 -33.70 73.06 26.86
C ALA A 302 -34.63 71.94 27.37
N PRO A 303 -34.52 70.71 26.83
CA PRO A 303 -35.44 69.65 27.18
C PRO A 303 -35.32 69.28 28.65
N LYS A 304 -36.45 69.02 29.30
CA LYS A 304 -36.47 68.62 30.70
C LYS A 304 -36.04 67.15 30.79
N ILE A 305 -34.80 66.94 31.25
CA ILE A 305 -34.25 65.60 31.45
C ILE A 305 -34.59 65.13 32.87
N THR A 306 -35.27 63.99 32.97
CA THR A 306 -35.57 63.33 34.24
C THR A 306 -34.88 61.97 34.30
N SER A 307 -33.88 61.86 35.17
CA SER A 307 -33.15 60.61 35.40
C SER A 307 -34.01 59.63 36.22
N LEU A 308 -34.28 58.47 35.64
CA LEU A 308 -34.96 57.34 36.25
C LEU A 308 -33.92 56.25 36.55
N ASP A 309 -34.04 55.60 37.70
CA ASP A 309 -33.05 54.63 38.18
C ASP A 309 -33.49 53.21 37.79
N LEU A 310 -32.57 52.35 37.30
CA LEU A 310 -32.80 50.91 37.04
C LEU A 310 -32.17 50.03 38.13
N PHE A 311 -32.08 50.55 39.35
CA PHE A 311 -31.58 49.83 40.50
C PHE A 311 -32.37 50.21 41.75
N SER A 312 -32.33 49.35 42.76
CA SER A 312 -32.94 49.61 44.06
C SER A 312 -32.00 49.17 45.18
N SER A 313 -31.80 50.04 46.17
CA SER A 313 -31.17 49.70 47.44
C SER A 313 -32.24 49.04 48.32
N GLY A 314 -32.48 47.74 48.09
CA GLY A 314 -33.63 47.03 48.66
C GLY A 314 -33.47 46.60 50.12
N ASP A 315 -32.86 47.45 50.94
CA ASP A 315 -32.69 47.26 52.38
C ASP A 315 -32.92 48.59 53.12
N LEU A 316 -34.11 48.71 53.73
CA LEU A 316 -34.40 49.71 54.76
C LEU A 316 -35.42 49.09 55.75
N PRO A 317 -35.23 49.26 57.07
CA PRO A 317 -36.00 48.56 58.11
C PRO A 317 -37.44 49.07 58.30
N LEU A 318 -37.91 49.95 57.41
CA LEU A 318 -39.28 50.47 57.41
C LEU A 318 -39.83 50.36 55.99
N HIS A 319 -40.96 49.66 55.86
CA HIS A 319 -41.62 49.30 54.61
C HIS A 319 -42.28 50.52 53.92
N ILE A 320 -41.47 51.47 53.46
CA ILE A 320 -41.90 52.77 52.92
C ILE A 320 -42.26 52.63 51.42
N PRO A 321 -43.55 52.75 51.04
CA PRO A 321 -44.04 52.39 49.70
C PRO A 321 -43.65 53.39 48.58
N TRP A 322 -42.88 54.44 48.89
CA TRP A 322 -42.43 55.42 47.91
C TRP A 322 -41.07 55.08 47.29
N LEU A 323 -40.28 54.19 47.91
CA LEU A 323 -38.87 53.96 47.58
C LEU A 323 -38.69 53.38 46.17
N HIS A 324 -39.52 52.42 45.77
CA HIS A 324 -39.49 51.83 44.43
C HIS A 324 -40.10 52.72 43.33
N ARG A 325 -40.70 53.89 43.64
CA ARG A 325 -41.38 54.73 42.62
C ARG A 325 -40.46 55.18 41.48
N ARG A 326 -39.18 55.42 41.77
CA ARG A 326 -38.14 55.76 40.79
C ARG A 326 -37.74 54.55 39.94
N PHE A 327 -37.66 53.38 40.57
CA PHE A 327 -37.31 52.11 39.95
C PHE A 327 -38.43 51.58 39.05
N ASP A 328 -39.67 51.59 39.53
CA ASP A 328 -40.89 51.30 38.75
C ASP A 328 -40.99 52.21 37.52
N ALA A 329 -40.73 53.51 37.66
CA ALA A 329 -40.70 54.44 36.53
C ALA A 329 -39.56 54.11 35.54
N GLY A 330 -38.38 53.72 36.03
CA GLY A 330 -37.26 53.24 35.22
C GLY A 330 -37.61 51.97 34.43
N MET A 331 -38.16 50.95 35.08
CA MET A 331 -38.56 49.69 34.44
C MET A 331 -39.66 49.90 33.39
N VAL A 332 -40.62 50.79 33.63
CA VAL A 332 -41.65 51.16 32.63
C VAL A 332 -41.04 51.92 31.45
N ALA A 333 -40.09 52.81 31.68
CA ALA A 333 -39.34 53.48 30.61
C ALA A 333 -38.49 52.49 29.79
N PHE A 334 -37.89 51.50 30.44
CA PHE A 334 -37.18 50.41 29.79
C PHE A 334 -38.10 49.58 28.88
N LEU A 335 -39.28 49.18 29.39
CA LEU A 335 -40.28 48.48 28.58
C LEU A 335 -40.72 49.29 27.35
N ASP A 336 -40.91 50.61 27.48
CA ASP A 336 -41.25 51.44 26.32
C ASP A 336 -40.10 51.50 25.30
N CYS A 337 -38.83 51.53 25.75
CA CYS A 337 -37.68 51.41 24.86
C CYS A 337 -37.68 50.06 24.11
N VAL A 338 -37.93 48.93 24.80
CA VAL A 338 -38.06 47.61 24.17
C VAL A 338 -39.22 47.57 23.17
N ARG A 339 -40.37 48.18 23.49
CA ARG A 339 -41.52 48.30 22.56
C ARG A 339 -41.16 49.10 21.32
N GLN A 340 -40.55 50.28 21.47
CA GLN A 340 -40.14 51.12 20.34
C GLN A 340 -39.18 50.38 19.39
N LEU A 341 -38.25 49.60 19.94
CA LEU A 341 -37.31 48.79 19.17
C LEU A 341 -37.99 47.58 18.50
N GLY A 342 -38.95 46.95 19.18
CA GLY A 342 -39.82 45.92 18.61
C GLY A 342 -40.62 46.43 17.42
N GLU A 343 -41.23 47.61 17.51
CA GLU A 343 -41.96 48.23 16.40
C GLU A 343 -41.08 48.57 15.19
N LEU A 344 -39.78 48.85 15.39
CA LEU A 344 -38.83 48.99 14.29
C LEU A 344 -38.53 47.63 13.63
N VAL A 345 -38.36 46.58 14.43
CA VAL A 345 -38.13 45.21 13.93
C VAL A 345 -39.37 44.66 13.19
N GLU A 346 -40.58 44.94 13.68
CA GLU A 346 -41.84 44.57 13.00
C GLU A 346 -42.04 45.30 11.66
N LYS A 347 -41.48 46.50 11.51
CA LYS A 347 -41.51 47.29 10.26
C LYS A 347 -40.35 46.97 9.31
N ALA A 348 -39.33 46.24 9.76
CA ALA A 348 -38.18 45.88 8.94
C ALA A 348 -38.54 44.70 8.01
N PRO A 349 -38.37 44.83 6.68
CA PRO A 349 -38.68 43.75 5.76
C PRO A 349 -37.66 42.62 5.86
N VAL A 350 -38.08 41.48 6.41
CA VAL A 350 -37.28 40.24 6.42
C VAL A 350 -37.27 39.67 5.00
N ARG A 351 -36.11 39.70 4.34
CA ARG A 351 -35.91 38.93 3.09
C ARG A 351 -35.78 37.45 3.44
N PRO A 352 -36.57 36.54 2.85
CA PRO A 352 -36.51 35.12 3.17
C PRO A 352 -35.16 34.51 2.79
N THR A 353 -34.56 33.77 3.72
CA THR A 353 -33.38 32.93 3.45
C THR A 353 -33.78 31.72 2.62
N ARG A 354 -32.94 31.34 1.64
CA ARG A 354 -33.19 30.26 0.64
C ARG A 354 -33.48 28.84 1.19
N ARG A 355 -33.51 28.63 2.51
CA ARG A 355 -33.75 27.30 3.12
C ARG A 355 -35.23 26.94 3.28
N ASP A 356 -36.14 27.93 3.34
CA ASP A 356 -37.57 27.72 3.56
C ASP A 356 -38.40 28.12 2.32
N GLN A 357 -38.11 27.51 1.17
CA GLN A 357 -39.00 27.58 -0.01
C GLN A 357 -39.66 26.22 -0.27
N PRO A 358 -40.96 26.08 0.04
CA PRO A 358 -41.83 25.23 -0.75
C PRO A 358 -41.76 25.72 -2.21
N ARG A 359 -41.46 24.82 -3.13
CA ARG A 359 -41.34 25.09 -4.57
C ARG A 359 -42.73 25.22 -5.19
N ASP A 360 -43.41 26.34 -4.92
CA ASP A 360 -44.41 27.02 -5.78
C ASP A 360 -45.22 28.07 -4.98
N GLN A 361 -44.70 29.32 -4.92
CA GLN A 361 -45.51 30.54 -4.82
C GLN A 361 -44.65 31.83 -4.94
N PRO A 362 -45.05 32.83 -5.73
CA PRO A 362 -44.36 34.11 -5.81
C PRO A 362 -44.81 35.08 -4.70
N GLY A 363 -43.85 35.68 -3.99
CA GLY A 363 -44.05 36.99 -3.35
C GLY A 363 -44.74 37.05 -1.97
N ALA A 364 -44.77 35.97 -1.19
CA ALA A 364 -45.23 36.05 0.20
C ALA A 364 -44.26 36.87 1.08
N VAL A 365 -44.60 38.13 1.35
CA VAL A 365 -43.88 38.97 2.32
C VAL A 365 -44.21 38.44 3.72
N VAL A 366 -43.25 37.74 4.34
CA VAL A 366 -43.37 37.33 5.75
C VAL A 366 -43.48 38.59 6.61
N PRO A 367 -44.55 38.75 7.43
CA PRO A 367 -44.68 39.89 8.32
C PRO A 367 -43.47 39.99 9.25
N GLY A 368 -43.04 41.22 9.56
CA GLY A 368 -41.89 41.46 10.44
C GLY A 368 -42.06 40.74 11.78
N MET A 369 -40.94 40.22 12.30
CA MET A 369 -40.91 39.36 13.48
C MET A 369 -41.44 40.10 14.73
N LYS A 370 -42.66 39.74 15.16
CA LYS A 370 -43.31 40.35 16.33
C LYS A 370 -42.68 39.91 17.65
N LEU A 371 -42.65 40.80 18.63
CA LEU A 371 -42.17 40.47 19.98
C LEU A 371 -43.00 39.31 20.59
N PRO A 372 -42.36 38.29 21.22
CA PRO A 372 -43.08 37.15 21.82
C PRO A 372 -44.11 37.55 22.88
N TYR A 373 -43.88 38.64 23.60
CA TYR A 373 -44.79 39.18 24.61
C TYR A 373 -45.12 40.63 24.31
N ALA A 374 -46.42 40.92 24.17
CA ALA A 374 -46.90 42.28 23.90
C ALA A 374 -46.68 43.19 25.10
N ILE A 375 -46.07 44.36 24.86
CA ILE A 375 -45.78 45.37 25.88
C ILE A 375 -46.86 46.46 25.84
N LYS A 376 -47.53 46.68 26.98
CA LYS A 376 -48.57 47.70 27.17
C LYS A 376 -48.29 48.50 28.43
N ARG A 377 -47.58 49.62 28.28
CA ARG A 377 -47.11 50.51 29.36
C ARG A 377 -46.29 49.76 30.41
N ASP A 378 -46.91 49.40 31.52
CA ASP A 378 -46.32 48.73 32.69
C ASP A 378 -46.53 47.22 32.72
N LYS A 379 -47.28 46.68 31.75
CA LYS A 379 -47.50 45.24 31.60
C LYS A 379 -46.77 44.68 30.37
N ILE A 380 -46.27 43.46 30.52
CA ILE A 380 -45.70 42.63 29.47
C ILE A 380 -46.38 41.26 29.51
N GLY A 381 -47.12 40.92 28.46
CA GLY A 381 -48.05 39.79 28.49
C GLY A 381 -49.17 40.00 29.52
N ASP A 382 -49.33 39.05 30.44
CA ASP A 382 -50.25 39.09 31.59
C ASP A 382 -49.65 39.78 32.83
N ALA A 383 -48.31 39.93 32.88
CA ALA A 383 -47.56 40.31 34.08
C ALA A 383 -47.22 41.81 34.15
N SER A 384 -47.07 42.35 35.36
CA SER A 384 -46.68 43.75 35.63
C SER A 384 -45.20 43.84 35.98
N ILE A 385 -44.48 44.83 35.44
CA ILE A 385 -43.06 45.08 35.79
C ILE A 385 -42.87 45.94 37.04
N LYS A 386 -43.94 46.56 37.55
CA LYS A 386 -43.90 47.37 38.78
C LYS A 386 -43.95 46.48 40.03
N LEU A 387 -43.18 46.84 41.04
CA LEU A 387 -43.19 46.20 42.36
C LEU A 387 -44.36 46.70 43.24
N GLY A 388 -44.68 47.99 43.18
CA GLY A 388 -45.93 48.55 43.73
C GLY A 388 -46.18 48.34 45.23
N PHE A 389 -47.46 48.43 45.64
CA PHE A 389 -47.91 48.27 47.03
C PHE A 389 -48.35 46.83 47.37
N ASN A 390 -48.80 46.07 46.37
CA ASN A 390 -49.13 44.65 46.51
C ASN A 390 -48.00 43.83 45.87
N GLN A 391 -46.99 43.51 46.67
CA GLN A 391 -45.74 42.88 46.25
C GLN A 391 -45.94 41.40 45.87
N ASN A 392 -46.38 41.17 44.63
CA ASN A 392 -46.45 39.83 44.04
C ASN A 392 -45.15 39.54 43.27
N ASP A 393 -44.14 39.14 44.04
CA ASP A 393 -42.78 38.78 43.61
C ASP A 393 -42.76 37.74 42.45
N GLU A 394 -43.73 36.81 42.41
CA GLU A 394 -43.86 35.84 41.31
C GLU A 394 -44.27 36.51 39.98
N THR A 395 -45.27 37.40 40.01
CA THR A 395 -45.69 38.13 38.81
C THR A 395 -44.62 39.09 38.32
N TRP A 396 -43.87 39.72 39.24
CA TRP A 396 -42.76 40.59 38.88
C TRP A 396 -41.60 39.80 38.25
N THR A 397 -41.24 38.64 38.80
CA THR A 397 -40.24 37.75 38.23
C THR A 397 -40.66 37.22 36.85
N ARG A 398 -41.95 36.90 36.67
CA ARG A 398 -42.50 36.54 35.35
C ARG A 398 -42.34 37.68 34.34
N ALA A 399 -42.66 38.91 34.73
CA ALA A 399 -42.47 40.09 33.88
C ALA A 399 -40.99 40.33 33.54
N CYS A 400 -40.07 40.12 34.48
CA CYS A 400 -38.63 40.18 34.24
C CYS A 400 -38.16 39.10 33.24
N LYS A 401 -38.62 37.86 33.39
CA LYS A 401 -38.34 36.75 32.46
C LYS A 401 -38.86 37.03 31.05
N TYR A 402 -40.07 37.58 30.92
CA TYR A 402 -40.60 38.02 29.62
C TYR A 402 -39.81 39.18 29.01
N THR A 403 -39.34 40.11 29.84
CA THR A 403 -38.50 41.24 29.41
C THR A 403 -37.19 40.74 28.81
N LEU A 404 -36.50 39.82 29.50
CA LEU A 404 -35.30 39.16 28.98
C LEU A 404 -35.58 38.33 27.72
N THR A 405 -36.73 37.67 27.62
CA THR A 405 -37.11 36.90 26.42
C THR A 405 -37.31 37.81 25.20
N CYS A 406 -37.96 38.97 25.37
CA CYS A 406 -38.05 39.99 24.32
C CYS A 406 -36.67 40.57 23.97
N CYS A 407 -35.78 40.79 24.94
CA CYS A 407 -34.41 41.24 24.68
C CYS A 407 -33.61 40.19 23.89
N LYS A 408 -33.73 38.90 24.23
CA LYS A 408 -33.10 37.78 23.50
C LYS A 408 -33.60 37.69 22.06
N PHE A 409 -34.89 37.91 21.84
CA PHE A 409 -35.49 37.93 20.51
C PHE A 409 -34.96 39.09 19.66
N LEU A 410 -34.88 40.30 20.22
CA LEU A 410 -34.30 41.47 19.57
C LEU A 410 -32.81 41.28 19.26
N LEU A 411 -32.06 40.65 20.18
CA LEU A 411 -30.65 40.30 19.99
C LEU A 411 -30.45 39.31 18.83
N ALA A 412 -31.27 38.26 18.76
CA ALA A 412 -31.26 37.31 17.65
C ALA A 412 -31.57 37.98 16.31
N HIS A 413 -32.58 38.86 16.26
CA HIS A 413 -32.89 39.62 15.05
C HIS A 413 -31.74 40.55 14.63
N ALA A 414 -31.19 41.34 15.55
CA ALA A 414 -30.06 42.23 15.27
C ALA A 414 -28.81 41.46 14.79
N SER A 415 -28.55 40.29 15.38
CA SER A 415 -27.50 39.38 14.94
C SER A 415 -27.72 38.85 13.53
N ASN A 416 -28.96 38.47 13.18
CA ASN A 416 -29.28 37.97 11.84
C ASN A 416 -29.14 39.08 10.77
N VAL A 417 -29.53 40.31 11.10
CA VAL A 417 -29.32 41.49 10.23
C VAL A 417 -27.83 41.78 10.05
N ALA A 418 -27.02 41.66 11.11
CA ALA A 418 -25.57 41.82 11.03
C ALA A 418 -24.91 40.70 10.19
N GLY A 419 -25.33 39.45 10.38
CA GLY A 419 -24.89 38.30 9.60
C GLY A 419 -25.17 38.47 8.11
N ALA A 420 -26.41 38.85 7.74
CA ALA A 420 -26.80 39.09 6.36
C ALA A 420 -26.02 40.24 5.69
N ARG A 421 -25.66 41.29 6.44
CA ARG A 421 -24.78 42.37 5.94
C ARG A 421 -23.34 41.85 5.71
N SER A 422 -22.82 41.04 6.63
CA SER A 422 -21.49 40.45 6.52
C SER A 422 -21.37 39.48 5.34
N THR A 423 -22.35 38.57 5.15
CA THR A 423 -22.35 37.62 4.03
C THR A 423 -22.40 38.30 2.66
N ASN A 424 -23.14 39.41 2.54
CA ASN A 424 -23.19 40.18 1.29
C ASN A 424 -21.83 40.84 1.00
N SER A 425 -21.13 41.35 2.03
CA SER A 425 -19.78 41.90 1.89
C SER A 425 -18.76 40.82 1.48
N ALA A 426 -18.80 39.65 2.12
CA ALA A 426 -17.93 38.52 1.80
C ALA A 426 -18.17 37.97 0.38
N ALA A 427 -19.43 37.90 -0.07
CA ALA A 427 -19.77 37.49 -1.43
C ALA A 427 -19.24 38.47 -2.50
N MET A 428 -19.30 39.78 -2.23
CA MET A 428 -18.72 40.81 -3.10
C MET A 428 -17.19 40.69 -3.17
N ALA A 429 -16.52 40.44 -2.03
CA ALA A 429 -15.07 40.23 -1.99
C ALA A 429 -14.65 38.96 -2.75
N ALA A 430 -15.38 37.84 -2.57
CA ALA A 430 -15.12 36.59 -3.28
C ALA A 430 -15.31 36.73 -4.80
N ALA A 431 -16.32 37.48 -5.24
CA ALA A 431 -16.53 37.80 -6.66
C ALA A 431 -15.37 38.62 -7.24
N ALA A 432 -14.86 39.61 -6.50
CA ALA A 432 -13.71 40.41 -6.93
C ALA A 432 -12.42 39.58 -7.06
N VAL A 433 -12.16 38.65 -6.12
CA VAL A 433 -11.00 37.73 -6.19
C VAL A 433 -11.13 36.74 -7.36
N ALA A 434 -12.33 36.20 -7.60
CA ALA A 434 -12.58 35.31 -8.74
C ALA A 434 -12.36 36.02 -10.09
N GLU A 435 -12.72 37.30 -10.19
CA GLU A 435 -12.49 38.11 -11.39
C GLU A 435 -11.00 38.45 -11.58
N GLN A 436 -10.27 38.75 -10.50
CA GLN A 436 -8.81 38.91 -10.54
C GLN A 436 -8.09 37.62 -10.99
N ALA A 437 -8.54 36.45 -10.51
CA ALA A 437 -7.98 35.17 -10.93
C ALA A 437 -8.24 34.88 -12.43
N ARG A 438 -9.40 35.27 -12.97
CA ARG A 438 -9.69 35.19 -14.41
C ARG A 438 -8.80 36.12 -15.25
N LEU A 439 -8.55 37.34 -14.77
CA LEU A 439 -7.64 38.27 -15.43
C LEU A 439 -6.20 37.74 -15.45
N ALA A 440 -5.74 37.17 -14.33
CA ALA A 440 -4.40 36.59 -14.21
C ALA A 440 -4.19 35.31 -15.04
N THR A 441 -5.26 34.57 -15.35
CA THR A 441 -5.21 33.34 -16.19
C THR A 441 -5.44 33.61 -17.68
N SER A 442 -5.64 34.88 -18.08
CA SER A 442 -5.70 35.24 -19.49
C SER A 442 -4.29 35.13 -20.12
N PRO A 443 -4.08 34.25 -21.14
CA PRO A 443 -2.77 34.12 -21.75
C PRO A 443 -2.46 35.38 -22.55
N SER A 444 -1.39 36.08 -22.20
CA SER A 444 -0.83 37.15 -23.04
C SER A 444 -0.44 36.54 -24.38
N LYS A 445 -1.23 36.82 -25.42
CA LYS A 445 -0.84 36.55 -26.80
C LYS A 445 0.44 37.33 -27.12
N LYS A 446 1.53 36.59 -27.32
CA LYS A 446 2.75 37.01 -28.01
C LYS A 446 3.06 35.97 -29.08
#